data_AF-A0A6U2FIA4-F1
#
_entry.id   AF-A0A6U2FIA4-F1
#
_cell.length_a   1.000
_cell.length_b   1.000
_cell.length_c   1.000
_cell.angle_alpha   90.00
_cell.angle_beta   90.00
_cell.angle_gamma   90.00
#
_symmetry.space_group_name_H-M   'P 1'
#
loop_
_entity.id
_entity.type
_entity.pdbx_description
1 polymer ?
#
loop_
_entity_poly.entity_id
_entity_poly.type
_entity_poly.pdbx_seq_one_letter_code
_entity_poly.pdbx_strand_id
1 'polypeptide(L)'
;MPEVKRLVAAGESDINARNSIGRTPLHAAALGGPARVVGFLLDLGADPTLRDDAGKVPYVLCRGKEERDSFRRFMGSNPERWDYREAAVPSGLTGEMEEEQQRKAEEKKEKEKARRKEQERRKKEAERKRKEGAESQRTATKATAALSERERRALAAERRLGVGPTASPIFSCDNCGKQSTGGAPFERLAFKYCSTACVVAHKKALGE
;
A
#
# COMPACT_ATOMS: atom_id res chain seq x y z
N MET A 1 -40.16 -13.89 4.73
CA MET A 1 -41.15 -14.05 3.64
C MET A 1 -42.28 -14.93 4.18
N PRO A 2 -43.34 -14.36 4.77
CA PRO A 2 -44.35 -15.16 5.48
C PRO A 2 -45.26 -15.95 4.53
N GLU A 3 -45.55 -15.40 3.36
CA GLU A 3 -46.47 -16.00 2.38
C GLU A 3 -45.91 -17.29 1.77
N VAL A 4 -44.63 -17.30 1.37
CA VAL A 4 -43.94 -18.50 0.86
C VAL A 4 -43.91 -19.61 1.93
N LYS A 5 -43.65 -19.25 3.19
CA LYS A 5 -43.67 -20.21 4.31
C LYS A 5 -45.05 -20.84 4.49
N ARG A 6 -46.11 -20.06 4.34
CA ARG A 6 -47.50 -20.54 4.43
C ARG A 6 -47.84 -21.50 3.30
N LEU A 7 -47.49 -21.18 2.05
CA LEU A 7 -47.78 -22.01 0.89
C LEU A 7 -47.10 -23.38 0.97
N VAL A 8 -45.84 -23.41 1.39
CA VAL A 8 -45.11 -24.67 1.60
C VAL A 8 -45.70 -25.48 2.77
N ALA A 9 -46.04 -24.82 3.88
CA ALA A 9 -46.65 -25.48 5.04
C ALA A 9 -48.06 -26.04 4.76
N ALA A 10 -48.82 -25.38 3.87
CA ALA A 10 -50.13 -25.84 3.42
C ALA A 10 -50.03 -27.00 2.40
N GLY A 11 -48.82 -27.38 1.96
CA GLY A 11 -48.61 -28.40 0.92
C GLY A 11 -49.01 -27.96 -0.48
N GLU A 12 -49.30 -26.67 -0.68
CA GLU A 12 -49.72 -26.08 -1.96
C GLU A 12 -48.54 -25.85 -2.91
N SER A 13 -47.31 -25.98 -2.42
CA SER A 13 -46.10 -25.78 -3.22
C SER A 13 -44.98 -26.70 -2.75
N ASP A 14 -44.45 -27.51 -3.68
CA ASP A 14 -43.29 -28.35 -3.44
C ASP A 14 -42.00 -27.52 -3.46
N ILE A 15 -41.33 -27.45 -2.31
CA ILE A 15 -40.07 -26.73 -2.12
C ILE A 15 -38.92 -27.29 -2.95
N ASN A 16 -39.03 -28.55 -3.39
CA ASN A 16 -38.04 -29.27 -4.18
C ASN A 16 -38.47 -29.44 -5.65
N ALA A 17 -39.53 -28.75 -6.09
CA ALA A 17 -40.03 -28.82 -7.45
C ALA A 17 -38.92 -28.54 -8.47
N ARG A 18 -38.75 -29.43 -9.45
CA ARG A 18 -37.72 -29.30 -10.50
C ARG A 18 -38.32 -28.65 -11.74
N ASN A 19 -37.61 -27.67 -12.29
CA ASN A 19 -37.97 -27.07 -13.57
C ASN A 19 -37.50 -27.96 -14.76
N SER A 20 -37.67 -27.46 -15.98
CA SER A 20 -37.33 -28.18 -17.22
C SER A 20 -35.85 -28.55 -17.42
N ILE A 21 -34.95 -28.03 -16.58
CA ILE A 21 -33.52 -28.35 -16.56
C ILE A 21 -33.12 -29.03 -15.24
N GLY A 22 -34.09 -29.58 -14.53
CA GLY A 22 -33.87 -30.31 -13.29
C GLY A 22 -33.53 -29.44 -12.08
N ARG A 23 -33.59 -28.11 -12.18
CA ARG A 23 -33.23 -27.20 -11.09
C ARG A 23 -34.37 -26.99 -10.11
N THR A 24 -34.04 -27.08 -8.83
CA THR A 24 -34.91 -26.73 -7.70
C THR A 24 -34.89 -25.23 -7.41
N PRO A 25 -35.84 -24.69 -6.61
CA PRO A 25 -35.79 -23.31 -6.13
C PRO A 25 -34.45 -22.95 -5.47
N LEU A 26 -33.83 -23.92 -4.78
CA LEU A 26 -32.55 -23.76 -4.13
C LEU A 26 -31.39 -23.58 -5.13
N HIS A 27 -31.43 -24.25 -6.29
CA HIS A 27 -30.47 -24.01 -7.38
C HIS A 27 -30.60 -22.59 -7.95
N ALA A 28 -31.83 -22.11 -8.14
CA ALA A 28 -32.07 -20.76 -8.63
C ALA A 28 -31.56 -19.70 -7.63
N ALA A 29 -31.82 -19.91 -6.33
CA ALA A 29 -31.30 -19.05 -5.27
C ALA A 29 -29.76 -19.05 -5.21
N ALA A 30 -29.12 -20.19 -5.42
CA ALA A 30 -27.65 -20.29 -5.44
C ALA A 30 -26.99 -19.59 -6.64
N LEU A 31 -27.61 -19.64 -7.83
CA LEU A 31 -27.00 -19.12 -9.06
C LEU A 31 -26.90 -17.59 -9.11
N GLY A 32 -27.84 -16.88 -8.48
CA GLY A 32 -27.90 -15.42 -8.51
C GLY A 32 -28.92 -14.78 -7.57
N GLY A 33 -29.42 -15.55 -6.60
CA GLY A 33 -30.35 -15.04 -5.60
C GLY A 33 -29.63 -14.44 -4.38
N PRO A 34 -30.33 -13.62 -3.58
CA PRO A 34 -29.78 -13.12 -2.32
C PRO A 34 -29.51 -14.26 -1.31
N ALA A 35 -28.38 -14.23 -0.61
CA ALA A 35 -28.02 -15.21 0.43
C ALA A 35 -29.13 -15.47 1.48
N ARG A 36 -29.92 -14.44 1.84
CA ARG A 36 -31.09 -14.57 2.73
C ARG A 36 -32.15 -15.55 2.21
N VAL A 37 -32.30 -15.67 0.89
CA VAL A 37 -33.26 -16.58 0.25
C VAL A 37 -32.76 -18.01 0.35
N VAL A 38 -31.45 -18.23 0.18
CA VAL A 38 -30.82 -19.55 0.37
C VAL A 38 -31.09 -20.06 1.78
N GLY A 39 -30.78 -19.27 2.81
CA GLY A 39 -31.05 -19.65 4.21
C GLY A 39 -32.53 -19.93 4.46
N PHE A 40 -33.42 -19.06 3.96
CA PHE A 40 -34.85 -19.23 4.11
C PHE A 40 -35.39 -20.53 3.46
N LEU A 41 -34.92 -20.89 2.26
CA LEU A 41 -35.32 -22.14 1.59
C LEU A 41 -34.81 -23.37 2.36
N LEU A 42 -33.58 -23.33 2.86
CA LEU A 42 -33.01 -24.40 3.69
C LEU A 42 -33.80 -24.59 5.00
N ASP A 43 -34.20 -23.49 5.65
CA ASP A 43 -35.04 -23.52 6.85
C ASP A 43 -36.40 -24.17 6.59
N LEU A 44 -36.99 -23.91 5.41
CA LEU A 44 -38.23 -24.55 4.95
C LEU A 44 -38.07 -26.03 4.58
N GLY A 45 -36.85 -26.57 4.61
CA GLY A 45 -36.58 -27.97 4.29
C GLY A 45 -36.30 -28.25 2.82
N ALA A 46 -35.86 -27.24 2.05
CA ALA A 46 -35.31 -27.49 0.72
C ALA A 46 -34.10 -28.43 0.81
N ASP A 47 -34.07 -29.44 -0.06
CA ASP A 47 -33.02 -30.46 -0.09
C ASP A 47 -31.78 -29.93 -0.87
N PRO A 48 -30.62 -29.76 -0.19
CA PRO A 48 -29.40 -29.28 -0.83
C PRO A 48 -28.63 -30.38 -1.60
N THR A 49 -29.05 -31.64 -1.53
CA THR A 49 -28.39 -32.79 -2.19
C THR A 49 -28.87 -33.00 -3.63
N LEU A 50 -30.03 -32.45 -3.97
CA LEU A 50 -30.64 -32.62 -5.29
C LEU A 50 -29.73 -32.05 -6.39
N ARG A 51 -29.63 -32.79 -7.49
CA ARG A 51 -28.81 -32.43 -8.65
C ARG A 51 -29.68 -31.92 -9.80
N ASP A 52 -29.21 -30.88 -10.48
CA ASP A 52 -29.76 -30.49 -11.78
C ASP A 52 -29.39 -31.48 -12.88
N ASP A 53 -29.89 -31.28 -14.10
CA ASP A 53 -29.64 -32.20 -15.21
C ASP A 53 -28.18 -32.21 -15.66
N ALA A 54 -27.38 -31.24 -15.23
CA ALA A 54 -25.93 -31.21 -15.41
C ALA A 54 -25.17 -31.90 -14.25
N GLY A 55 -25.89 -32.56 -13.32
CA GLY A 55 -25.33 -33.25 -12.17
C GLY A 55 -24.84 -32.33 -11.04
N LYS A 56 -25.12 -31.03 -11.12
CA LYS A 56 -24.63 -30.02 -10.16
C LYS A 56 -25.65 -29.86 -9.04
N VAL A 57 -25.15 -29.79 -7.81
CA VAL A 57 -25.93 -29.45 -6.62
C VAL A 57 -26.00 -27.92 -6.44
N PRO A 58 -26.99 -27.39 -5.68
CA PRO A 58 -27.15 -25.94 -5.48
C PRO A 58 -25.87 -25.25 -5.02
N TYR A 59 -25.13 -25.84 -4.06
CA TYR A 59 -23.91 -25.25 -3.52
C TYR A 59 -22.86 -24.96 -4.60
N VAL A 60 -22.71 -25.86 -5.59
CA VAL A 60 -21.72 -25.72 -6.68
C VAL A 60 -22.07 -24.57 -7.62
N LEU A 61 -23.34 -24.18 -7.70
CA LEU A 61 -23.78 -23.05 -8.52
C LEU A 61 -23.55 -21.69 -7.85
N CYS A 62 -23.17 -21.66 -6.57
CA CYS A 62 -22.96 -20.43 -5.82
C CYS A 62 -21.79 -19.62 -6.39
N ARG A 63 -22.04 -18.33 -6.68
CA ARG A 63 -21.01 -17.40 -7.15
C ARG A 63 -20.33 -16.62 -6.01
N GLY A 64 -21.12 -16.13 -5.06
CA GLY A 64 -20.62 -15.31 -3.95
C GLY A 64 -20.15 -16.11 -2.74
N LYS A 65 -19.55 -15.42 -1.77
CA LYS A 65 -19.12 -16.01 -0.49
C LYS A 65 -20.32 -16.17 0.45
N GLU A 66 -21.23 -15.22 0.43
CA GLU A 66 -22.36 -15.10 1.34
C GLU A 66 -23.40 -16.20 1.12
N GLU A 67 -23.66 -16.61 -0.13
CA GLU A 67 -24.54 -17.75 -0.42
C GLU A 67 -23.90 -19.04 0.08
N ARG A 68 -22.60 -19.25 -0.20
CA ARG A 68 -21.84 -20.41 0.30
C ARG A 68 -21.82 -20.47 1.82
N ASP A 69 -21.58 -19.35 2.47
CA ASP A 69 -21.59 -19.24 3.93
C ASP A 69 -22.99 -19.54 4.48
N SER A 70 -24.08 -19.21 3.76
CA SER A 70 -25.44 -19.58 4.18
C SER A 70 -25.65 -21.10 4.22
N PHE A 71 -25.17 -21.85 3.22
CA PHE A 71 -25.17 -23.32 3.26
C PHE A 71 -24.33 -23.86 4.43
N ARG A 72 -23.15 -23.27 4.65
CA ARG A 72 -22.22 -23.71 5.71
C ARG A 72 -22.73 -23.40 7.12
N ARG A 73 -23.40 -22.25 7.33
CA ARG A 73 -24.10 -21.91 8.58
C ARG A 73 -25.24 -22.87 8.85
N PHE A 74 -26.04 -23.15 7.82
CA PHE A 74 -27.16 -24.09 7.94
C PHE A 74 -26.66 -25.50 8.30
N MET A 75 -25.59 -25.98 7.65
CA MET A 75 -24.92 -27.22 8.05
C MET A 75 -24.45 -27.17 9.50
N GLY A 76 -23.76 -26.10 9.91
CA GLY A 76 -23.28 -25.97 11.28
C GLY A 76 -24.38 -26.06 12.33
N SER A 77 -25.59 -25.56 11.99
CA SER A 77 -26.76 -25.62 12.86
C SER A 77 -27.55 -26.93 12.74
N ASN A 78 -27.37 -27.71 11.66
CA ASN A 78 -28.14 -28.92 11.34
C ASN A 78 -27.26 -30.04 10.75
N PRO A 79 -26.15 -30.46 11.41
CA PRO A 79 -25.13 -31.30 10.79
C PRO A 79 -25.62 -32.68 10.32
N GLU A 80 -26.71 -33.17 10.91
CA GLU A 80 -27.30 -34.49 10.67
C GLU A 80 -28.58 -34.46 9.81
N ARG A 81 -29.00 -33.28 9.33
CA ARG A 81 -30.25 -33.14 8.56
C ARG A 81 -30.14 -33.61 7.11
N TRP A 82 -28.95 -33.52 6.51
CA TRP A 82 -28.69 -33.91 5.12
C TRP A 82 -27.31 -34.52 4.98
N ASP A 83 -27.09 -35.30 3.92
CA ASP A 83 -25.72 -35.68 3.54
C ASP A 83 -25.02 -34.50 2.85
N TYR A 84 -24.35 -33.70 3.66
CA TYR A 84 -23.63 -32.52 3.19
C TYR A 84 -22.44 -32.85 2.29
N ARG A 85 -21.92 -34.08 2.35
CA ARG A 85 -20.89 -34.55 1.42
C ARG A 85 -21.47 -34.66 0.01
N GLU A 86 -22.69 -35.17 -0.13
CA GLU A 86 -23.39 -35.23 -1.41
C GLU A 86 -23.81 -33.85 -1.91
N ALA A 87 -24.25 -32.96 -1.01
CA ALA A 87 -24.54 -31.56 -1.30
C ALA A 87 -23.27 -30.72 -1.62
N ALA A 88 -22.08 -31.33 -1.59
CA ALA A 88 -20.79 -30.71 -1.82
C ALA A 88 -20.51 -29.48 -0.93
N VAL A 89 -21.17 -29.37 0.22
CA VAL A 89 -20.95 -28.27 1.15
C VAL A 89 -19.73 -28.64 2.02
N PRO A 90 -18.67 -27.81 2.05
CA PRO A 90 -17.50 -28.02 2.92
C PRO A 90 -17.87 -27.87 4.40
N SER A 91 -16.88 -28.05 5.29
CA SER A 91 -17.05 -27.95 6.75
C SER A 91 -17.94 -26.79 7.19
N GLY A 92 -18.84 -27.10 8.12
CA GLY A 92 -19.80 -26.16 8.70
C GLY A 92 -19.08 -24.90 9.18
N LEU A 93 -19.68 -23.76 8.88
CA LEU A 93 -19.18 -22.47 9.33
C LEU A 93 -19.88 -22.17 10.65
N THR A 94 -19.18 -22.39 11.76
CA THR A 94 -19.70 -22.08 13.10
C THR A 94 -19.66 -20.57 13.34
N GLY A 95 -20.55 -20.06 14.19
CA GLY A 95 -20.58 -18.62 14.52
C GLY A 95 -19.23 -18.10 15.01
N GLU A 96 -18.51 -18.90 15.79
CA GLU A 96 -17.16 -18.57 16.27
C GLU A 96 -16.15 -18.37 15.13
N MET A 97 -16.24 -19.20 14.08
CA MET A 97 -15.39 -19.07 12.89
C MET A 97 -15.74 -17.84 12.04
N GLU A 98 -17.01 -17.40 12.04
CA GLU A 98 -17.44 -16.18 11.34
C GLU A 98 -16.96 -14.93 12.05
N GLU A 99 -17.15 -14.89 13.36
CA GLU A 99 -16.66 -13.80 14.19
C GLU A 99 -15.14 -13.69 14.09
N GLU A 100 -14.41 -14.81 14.07
CA GLU A 100 -12.98 -14.79 13.86
C GLU A 100 -12.59 -14.26 12.47
N GLN A 101 -13.29 -14.65 11.41
CA GLN A 101 -13.07 -14.11 10.06
C GLN A 101 -13.35 -12.60 10.01
N GLN A 102 -14.39 -12.13 10.68
CA GLN A 102 -14.74 -10.72 10.76
C GLN A 102 -13.69 -9.94 11.55
N ARG A 103 -13.29 -10.41 12.74
CA ARG A 103 -12.19 -9.82 13.53
C ARG A 103 -10.91 -9.74 12.71
N LYS A 104 -10.51 -10.82 12.04
CA LYS A 104 -9.32 -10.83 11.17
C LYS A 104 -9.45 -9.87 10.00
N ALA A 105 -10.64 -9.75 9.40
CA ALA A 105 -10.88 -8.82 8.30
C ALA A 105 -10.85 -7.35 8.78
N GLU A 106 -11.42 -7.06 9.95
CA GLU A 106 -11.39 -5.74 10.59
C GLU A 106 -9.97 -5.36 11.00
N GLU A 107 -9.25 -6.24 11.70
CA GLU A 107 -7.85 -6.06 12.07
C GLU A 107 -6.98 -5.80 10.83
N LYS A 108 -7.19 -6.55 9.74
CA LYS A 108 -6.48 -6.32 8.48
C LYS A 108 -6.79 -4.95 7.88
N LYS A 109 -8.07 -4.54 7.86
CA LYS A 109 -8.49 -3.21 7.37
C LYS A 109 -7.90 -2.08 8.23
N GLU A 110 -7.87 -2.25 9.55
CA GLU A 110 -7.27 -1.29 10.47
C GLU A 110 -5.75 -1.17 10.29
N LYS A 111 -5.04 -2.30 10.21
CA LYS A 111 -3.59 -2.34 9.92
C LYS A 111 -3.27 -1.66 8.59
N GLU A 112 -4.07 -1.91 7.55
CA GLU A 112 -3.88 -1.28 6.25
C GLU A 112 -4.12 0.24 6.31
N LYS A 113 -5.18 0.68 6.99
CA LYS A 113 -5.48 2.10 7.20
C LYS A 113 -4.37 2.80 8.00
N ALA A 114 -3.85 2.15 9.05
CA ALA A 114 -2.74 2.66 9.84
C ALA A 114 -1.46 2.78 9.00
N ARG A 115 -1.12 1.74 8.21
CA ARG A 115 0.02 1.76 7.27
C ARG A 115 -0.10 2.89 6.26
N ARG A 116 -1.28 3.10 5.68
CA ARG A 116 -1.54 4.17 4.71
C ARG A 116 -1.36 5.56 5.34
N LYS A 117 -1.92 5.78 6.54
CA LYS A 117 -1.75 7.04 7.30
C LYS A 117 -0.30 7.31 7.65
N GLU A 118 0.45 6.30 8.09
CA GLU A 118 1.87 6.44 8.41
C GLU A 118 2.70 6.77 7.16
N GLN A 119 2.44 6.10 6.04
CA GLN A 119 3.11 6.40 4.77
C GLN A 119 2.83 7.84 4.31
N GLU A 120 1.59 8.32 4.45
CA GLU A 120 1.22 9.70 4.12
C GLU A 120 1.92 10.71 5.04
N ARG A 121 1.97 10.43 6.35
CA ARG A 121 2.70 11.26 7.33
C ARG A 121 4.17 11.37 6.98
N ARG A 122 4.83 10.24 6.67
CA ARG A 122 6.23 10.20 6.24
C ARG A 122 6.47 11.00 4.95
N LYS A 123 5.56 10.89 3.97
CA LYS A 123 5.63 11.68 2.73
C LYS A 123 5.53 13.18 3.00
N LYS A 124 4.57 13.61 3.83
CA LYS A 124 4.38 15.01 4.22
C LYS A 124 5.60 15.56 4.97
N GLU A 125 6.16 14.78 5.90
CA GLU A 125 7.36 15.18 6.64
C GLU A 125 8.59 15.29 5.73
N ALA A 126 8.81 14.32 4.83
CA ALA A 126 9.91 14.36 3.87
C ALA A 126 9.78 15.57 2.91
N GLU A 127 8.57 15.88 2.46
CA GLU A 127 8.31 17.06 1.65
C GLU A 127 8.60 18.36 2.41
N ARG A 128 8.18 18.45 3.69
CA ARG A 128 8.46 19.60 4.54
C ARG A 128 9.96 19.81 4.72
N LYS A 129 10.70 18.76 5.09
CA LYS A 129 12.18 18.81 5.23
C LYS A 129 12.85 19.21 3.92
N ARG A 130 12.36 18.74 2.76
CA ARG A 130 12.88 19.14 1.46
C ARG A 130 12.65 20.62 1.17
N LYS A 131 11.47 21.15 1.50
CA LYS A 131 11.16 22.59 1.34
C LYS A 131 12.00 23.45 2.28
N GLU A 132 12.10 23.09 3.56
CA GLU A 132 12.95 23.76 4.56
C GLU A 132 14.42 23.77 4.14
N GLY A 133 14.93 22.64 3.63
CA GLY A 133 16.29 22.53 3.09
C GLY A 133 16.52 23.40 1.85
N ALA A 134 15.56 23.39 0.91
CA ALA A 134 15.63 24.23 -0.29
C ALA A 134 15.56 25.73 0.05
N GLU A 135 14.75 26.12 1.04
CA GLU A 135 14.65 27.50 1.51
C GLU A 135 15.94 27.94 2.22
N SER A 136 16.49 27.13 3.12
CA SER A 136 17.78 27.39 3.78
C SER A 136 18.92 27.52 2.77
N GLN A 137 18.94 26.68 1.74
CA GLN A 137 19.93 26.77 0.68
C GLN A 137 19.73 28.03 -0.19
N ARG A 138 18.48 28.44 -0.45
CA ARG A 138 18.15 29.70 -1.15
C ARG A 138 18.55 30.93 -0.35
N THR A 139 18.35 30.95 0.96
CA THR A 139 18.77 32.09 1.81
C THR A 139 20.28 32.16 1.91
N ALA A 140 20.98 31.03 2.08
CA ALA A 140 22.43 30.97 2.07
C ALA A 140 23.04 31.44 0.73
N THR A 141 22.47 30.99 -0.40
CA THR A 141 22.91 31.44 -1.73
C THR A 141 22.63 32.93 -1.97
N LYS A 142 21.49 33.45 -1.52
CA LYS A 142 21.20 34.90 -1.59
C LYS A 142 22.15 35.72 -0.71
N ALA A 143 22.43 35.28 0.51
CA ALA A 143 23.34 35.96 1.43
C ALA A 143 24.77 36.04 0.84
N THR A 144 25.27 34.93 0.29
CA THR A 144 26.57 34.93 -0.41
C THR A 144 26.57 35.80 -1.67
N ALA A 145 25.44 35.85 -2.41
CA ALA A 145 25.26 36.72 -3.57
C ALA A 145 25.17 38.22 -3.24
N ALA A 146 24.70 38.59 -2.03
CA ALA A 146 24.56 39.98 -1.60
C ALA A 146 25.87 40.61 -1.08
N LEU A 147 26.87 39.81 -0.72
CA LEU A 147 28.18 40.32 -0.26
C LEU A 147 28.87 41.12 -1.36
N SER A 148 29.45 42.27 -0.97
CA SER A 148 30.29 43.07 -1.86
C SER A 148 31.55 42.30 -2.24
N GLU A 149 32.17 42.69 -3.36
CA GLU A 149 33.40 42.05 -3.85
C GLU A 149 34.55 42.14 -2.83
N ARG A 150 34.60 43.22 -2.04
CA ARG A 150 35.56 43.41 -0.95
C ARG A 150 35.34 42.41 0.19
N GLU A 151 34.09 42.20 0.61
CA GLU A 151 33.74 41.27 1.69
C GLU A 151 33.97 39.81 1.29
N ARG A 152 33.65 39.43 0.04
CA ARG A 152 33.98 38.09 -0.47
C ARG A 152 35.49 37.83 -0.48
N ARG A 153 36.29 38.82 -0.90
CA ARG A 153 37.76 38.72 -0.88
C ARG A 153 38.31 38.63 0.54
N ALA A 154 37.71 39.33 1.50
CA ALA A 154 38.08 39.26 2.92
C ALA A 154 37.77 37.88 3.53
N LEU A 155 36.55 37.35 3.34
CA LEU A 155 36.17 36.00 3.81
C LEU A 155 37.03 34.89 3.18
N ALA A 156 37.37 35.04 1.89
CA ALA A 156 38.29 34.13 1.23
C ALA A 156 39.70 34.21 1.84
N ALA A 157 40.18 35.40 2.22
CA ALA A 157 41.45 35.58 2.89
C ALA A 157 41.47 34.98 4.31
N GLU A 158 40.40 35.16 5.09
CA GLU A 158 40.25 34.55 6.43
C GLU A 158 40.30 33.02 6.36
N ARG A 159 39.60 32.42 5.38
CA ARG A 159 39.65 30.98 5.11
C ARG A 159 41.03 30.49 4.67
N ARG A 160 41.88 31.37 4.11
CA ARG A 160 43.29 31.06 3.79
C ARG A 160 44.20 31.13 5.00
N LEU A 161 43.96 32.07 5.90
CA LEU A 161 44.76 32.26 7.11
C LEU A 161 44.48 31.20 8.18
N GLY A 162 43.48 30.33 8.00
CA GLY A 162 43.19 29.23 8.93
C GLY A 162 42.63 29.71 10.27
N VAL A 163 42.09 30.93 10.33
CA VAL A 163 41.47 31.51 11.52
C VAL A 163 40.04 30.95 11.64
N GLY A 164 39.94 29.64 11.92
CA GLY A 164 38.67 28.92 12.07
C GLY A 164 38.87 27.44 12.44
N PRO A 165 37.88 26.76 13.04
CA PRO A 165 38.05 25.48 13.74
C PRO A 165 38.11 24.23 12.84
N THR A 166 38.23 24.34 11.51
CA THR A 166 38.17 23.19 10.60
C THR A 166 39.50 22.88 9.93
N ALA A 167 39.84 21.59 9.84
CA ALA A 167 41.05 21.07 9.22
C ALA A 167 41.32 21.66 7.82
N SER A 168 42.56 22.11 7.61
CA SER A 168 43.00 22.68 6.32
C SER A 168 43.03 21.60 5.23
N PRO A 169 42.32 21.77 4.11
CA PRO A 169 42.30 20.77 3.04
C PRO A 169 43.65 20.71 2.31
N ILE A 170 44.12 19.49 2.05
CA ILE A 170 45.30 19.24 1.20
C ILE A 170 44.88 19.38 -0.26
N PHE A 171 45.61 20.16 -1.05
CA PHE A 171 45.34 20.32 -2.49
C PHE A 171 46.63 20.41 -3.31
N SER A 172 46.56 20.07 -4.59
CA SER A 172 47.65 20.27 -5.56
C SER A 172 47.42 21.56 -6.36
N CYS A 173 48.50 22.29 -6.64
CA CYS A 173 48.48 23.47 -7.49
C CYS A 173 48.39 23.06 -8.98
N ASP A 174 47.41 23.58 -9.72
CA ASP A 174 47.22 23.28 -11.15
C ASP A 174 48.29 23.88 -12.07
N ASN A 175 49.09 24.84 -11.58
CA ASN A 175 50.18 25.42 -12.34
C ASN A 175 51.55 24.75 -12.08
N CYS A 176 51.90 24.53 -10.80
CA CYS A 176 53.24 24.03 -10.44
C CYS A 176 53.24 22.62 -9.83
N GLY A 177 52.08 21.98 -9.70
CA GLY A 177 51.94 20.63 -9.14
C GLY A 177 52.19 20.50 -7.64
N LYS A 178 52.66 21.56 -6.96
CA LYS A 178 52.99 21.50 -5.53
C LYS A 178 51.76 21.17 -4.70
N GLN A 179 51.89 20.18 -3.84
CA GLN A 179 50.89 19.85 -2.81
C GLN A 179 51.04 20.82 -1.64
N SER A 180 49.96 21.52 -1.30
CA SER A 180 49.93 22.48 -0.21
C SER A 180 49.23 21.87 1.00
N THR A 181 49.88 21.94 2.15
CA THR A 181 49.35 21.51 3.45
C THR A 181 49.26 22.74 4.34
N GLY A 182 48.05 23.28 4.51
CA GLY A 182 47.80 24.48 5.31
C GLY A 182 47.29 25.64 4.47
N GLY A 183 46.12 26.16 4.86
CA GLY A 183 45.44 27.27 4.19
C GLY A 183 44.64 26.87 2.95
N ALA A 184 43.59 27.64 2.63
CA ALA A 184 42.80 27.43 1.43
C ALA A 184 43.54 27.84 0.13
N PRO A 185 43.30 27.16 -1.01
CA PRO A 185 43.93 27.49 -2.28
C PRO A 185 43.56 28.89 -2.80
N PHE A 186 44.42 29.43 -3.67
CA PHE A 186 44.00 30.47 -4.59
C PHE A 186 43.09 29.84 -5.64
N GLU A 187 41.85 30.31 -5.81
CA GLU A 187 40.88 29.74 -6.77
C GLU A 187 40.54 30.77 -7.85
N ARG A 188 40.61 30.35 -9.12
CA ARG A 188 40.14 31.11 -10.29
C ARG A 188 39.44 30.11 -11.22
N LEU A 189 38.16 30.34 -11.50
CA LEU A 189 37.30 29.37 -12.19
C LEU A 189 37.30 28.02 -11.47
N ALA A 190 37.65 26.93 -12.16
CA ALA A 190 37.77 25.59 -11.59
C ALA A 190 39.20 25.23 -11.10
N PHE A 191 40.17 26.15 -11.22
CA PHE A 191 41.58 25.89 -10.93
C PHE A 191 42.02 26.40 -9.55
N LYS A 192 42.93 25.67 -8.91
CA LYS A 192 43.51 25.87 -7.59
C LYS A 192 45.01 26.12 -7.67
N TYR A 193 45.51 27.10 -6.94
CA TYR A 193 46.92 27.49 -6.96
C TYR A 193 47.49 27.67 -5.55
N CYS A 194 48.78 27.37 -5.39
CA CYS A 194 49.47 27.55 -4.12
C CYS A 194 49.87 29.02 -3.83
N SER A 195 49.89 29.90 -4.84
CA SER A 195 50.27 31.31 -4.68
C SER A 195 49.68 32.20 -5.79
N THR A 196 49.63 33.51 -5.56
CA THR A 196 49.25 34.51 -6.59
C THR A 196 50.18 34.47 -7.81
N ALA A 197 51.46 34.16 -7.62
CA ALA A 197 52.41 33.98 -8.71
C ALA A 197 52.00 32.82 -9.63
N CYS A 198 51.53 31.71 -9.06
CA CYS A 198 51.01 30.59 -9.84
C CYS A 198 49.72 30.94 -10.59
N VAL A 199 48.84 31.76 -10.00
CA VAL A 199 47.63 32.27 -10.69
C VAL A 199 48.02 33.11 -11.92
N VAL A 200 48.96 34.04 -11.76
CA VAL A 200 49.40 34.94 -12.84
C VAL A 200 50.13 34.18 -13.95
N ALA A 201 51.02 33.25 -13.58
CA ALA A 201 51.73 32.42 -14.55
C ALA A 201 50.77 31.57 -15.39
N HIS A 202 49.79 30.94 -14.74
CA HIS A 202 48.79 30.14 -15.44
C HIS A 202 47.87 30.98 -16.33
N LYS A 203 47.43 32.16 -15.87
CA LYS A 203 46.65 33.10 -16.70
C LYS A 203 47.41 33.50 -17.97
N LYS A 204 48.70 33.80 -17.83
CA LYS A 204 49.57 34.13 -18.96
C LYS A 204 49.74 32.95 -19.93
N ALA A 205 49.78 31.72 -19.42
CA ALA A 205 49.84 30.51 -20.24
C ALA A 205 48.54 30.24 -21.01
N LEU A 206 47.38 30.65 -20.48
CA LEU A 206 46.07 30.50 -21.12
C LEU A 206 45.69 31.65 -22.08
N GLY A 207 46.47 32.74 -22.11
CA GLY A 207 46.24 33.85 -23.04
C GLY A 207 45.13 34.84 -22.64
N GLU A 208 44.75 34.90 -21.36
CA GLU A 208 43.74 35.83 -20.81
C GLU A 208 44.32 37.11 -20.19
#